data_AF-A0A8T5M079-F1
#
_entry.id   AF-A0A8T5M079-F1
#
_cell.length_a   1.000
_cell.length_b   1.000
_cell.length_c   1.000
_cell.angle_alpha   90.00
_cell.angle_beta   90.00
_cell.angle_gamma   90.00
#
_symmetry.space_group_name_H-M   'P 1'
#
loop_
_entity.id
_entity.type
_entity.pdbx_description
1 polymer ?
#
loop_
_entity_poly.entity_id
_entity_poly.type
_entity_poly.pdbx_seq_one_letter_code
_entity_poly.pdbx_strand_id
1 'polypeptide(L)' 'QLLVSTRRRSTIGKDRKKDPHTQVRFVSSEQVMPMAVNVYANKVLLAVWTDPPLAITIENESIANSFKALFQLMWKSGKR' A
#
# COMPACT_ATOMS: atom_id res chain seq x y z
N GLN A 1 -17.33 8.23 2.18
CA GLN A 1 -16.47 9.23 1.49
C GLN A 1 -15.02 8.77 1.60
N LEU A 2 -14.17 8.96 0.58
CA LEU A 2 -12.74 8.60 0.68
C LEU A 2 -12.02 9.61 1.56
N LEU A 3 -11.35 9.16 2.61
CA LEU A 3 -10.59 10.04 3.52
C LEU A 3 -9.27 10.54 2.90
N VAL A 4 -8.93 10.08 1.69
CA VAL A 4 -7.77 10.57 0.94
C VAL A 4 -8.16 11.85 0.19
N SER A 5 -7.86 13.00 0.80
CA SER A 5 -8.07 14.32 0.19
C SER A 5 -7.44 14.39 -1.21
N THR A 6 -8.14 14.96 -2.19
CA THR A 6 -7.66 15.19 -3.57
C THR A 6 -6.27 15.83 -3.62
N ARG A 7 -5.96 16.70 -2.64
CA ARG A 7 -4.68 17.40 -2.48
C ARG A 7 -3.47 16.48 -2.23
N ARG A 8 -3.68 15.30 -1.62
CA ARG A 8 -2.59 14.36 -1.29
C ARG A 8 -2.24 13.41 -2.43
N ARG A 9 -3.07 13.30 -3.48
CA ARG A 9 -2.87 12.34 -4.60
C ARG A 9 -1.49 12.48 -5.27
N SER A 10 -0.97 13.70 -5.38
CA SER A 10 0.33 13.97 -6.04
C SER A 10 1.56 13.71 -5.16
N THR A 11 1.36 13.48 -3.85
CA THR A 11 2.43 13.33 -2.86
C THR A 11 2.46 11.97 -2.16
N ILE A 12 1.48 11.09 -2.35
CA ILE A 12 1.42 9.77 -1.70
C ILE A 12 2.74 9.02 -1.91
N GLY A 13 3.48 8.78 -0.82
CA GLY A 13 4.74 8.04 -0.80
C GLY A 13 5.97 8.86 -1.16
N LYS A 14 5.86 10.07 -1.74
CA LYS A 14 7.04 10.91 -2.06
C LYS A 14 7.76 11.39 -0.80
N ASP A 15 6.99 11.70 0.23
CA ASP A 15 7.47 12.08 1.56
C ASP A 15 8.32 11.00 2.22
N ARG A 16 8.06 9.72 1.91
CA ARG A 16 8.77 8.57 2.46
C ARG A 16 10.14 8.32 1.83
N LYS A 17 10.50 9.01 0.73
CA LYS A 17 11.83 8.84 0.10
C LYS A 17 13.00 9.23 1.01
N LYS A 18 12.74 10.07 2.01
CA LYS A 18 13.74 10.52 2.98
C LYS A 18 13.90 9.59 4.18
N ASP A 19 13.03 8.60 4.33
CA ASP A 19 13.02 7.71 5.48
C ASP A 19 14.21 6.72 5.38
N PRO A 20 14.97 6.49 6.47
CA PRO A 20 16.04 5.51 6.48
C PRO A 20 15.53 4.12 6.08
N HIS A 21 16.38 3.37 5.35
CA HIS A 21 16.10 1.99 4.90
C HIS A 21 14.80 1.82 4.08
N THR A 22 14.29 2.91 3.50
CA THR A 22 13.05 2.90 2.74
C THR A 22 13.33 3.02 1.25
N GLN A 23 12.71 2.15 0.45
CA GLN A 23 12.64 2.30 -0.99
C GLN A 23 11.20 2.60 -1.37
N VAL A 24 11.02 3.52 -2.31
CA VAL A 24 9.70 3.88 -2.83
C VAL A 24 9.71 3.69 -4.34
N ARG A 25 8.65 3.09 -4.87
CA ARG A 25 8.37 3.04 -6.29
C ARG A 25 6.93 3.47 -6.56
N PHE A 26 6.71 4.07 -7.71
CA PHE A 26 5.39 4.53 -8.15
C PHE A 26 4.93 3.67 -9.33
N VAL A 27 3.73 3.12 -9.20
CA VAL A 27 3.04 2.44 -10.29
C VAL A 27 2.10 3.45 -10.93
N SER A 28 2.06 3.50 -12.27
CA SER A 28 1.06 4.30 -12.97
C SER A 28 -0.30 3.64 -12.79
N SER A 29 -1.24 4.35 -12.18
CA SER A 29 -2.63 3.93 -12.06
C SER A 29 -3.51 5.12 -12.36
N GLU A 30 -4.53 4.92 -13.20
CA GLU A 30 -5.56 5.93 -13.48
C GLU A 30 -6.47 6.16 -12.26
N GLN A 31 -6.55 5.15 -11.38
CA GLN A 31 -7.39 5.18 -10.19
C GLN A 31 -6.56 5.09 -8.91
N VAL A 32 -6.91 5.93 -7.93
CA VAL A 32 -6.34 5.85 -6.59
C VAL A 32 -6.94 4.65 -5.88
N MET A 33 -6.10 3.74 -5.42
CA MET A 33 -6.54 2.64 -4.58
C MET A 33 -6.97 3.19 -3.21
N PRO A 34 -8.22 2.94 -2.77
CA PRO A 34 -8.75 3.44 -1.49
C PRO A 34 -8.16 2.71 -0.27
N MET A 35 -7.42 1.63 -0.52
CA MET A 35 -6.88 0.73 0.48
C MET A 35 -5.35 0.69 0.38
N ALA A 36 -4.69 0.75 1.53
CA ALA A 36 -3.28 0.41 1.67
C ALA A 36 -3.15 -1.04 2.13
N VAL A 37 -2.26 -1.79 1.50
CA VAL A 37 -1.92 -3.18 1.88
C VAL A 37 -0.52 -3.19 2.45
N ASN A 38 -0.38 -3.64 3.70
CA ASN A 38 0.91 -3.78 4.37
C ASN A 38 1.15 -5.25 4.67
N VAL A 39 2.26 -5.81 4.16
CA VAL A 39 2.66 -7.19 4.40
C VAL A 39 3.87 -7.17 5.34
N TYR A 40 3.78 -7.87 6.46
CA TYR A 40 4.85 -7.95 7.45
C TYR A 40 4.84 -9.31 8.14
N ALA A 41 6.00 -9.99 8.15
CA ALA A 41 6.11 -11.38 8.62
C ALA A 41 5.02 -12.28 8.01
N ASN A 42 4.24 -12.98 8.83
CA ASN A 42 3.12 -13.83 8.45
C ASN A 42 1.75 -13.10 8.49
N LYS A 43 1.75 -11.76 8.45
CA LYS A 43 0.54 -10.94 8.59
C LYS A 43 0.33 -9.99 7.41
N VAL A 44 -0.94 -9.72 7.14
CA VAL A 44 -1.37 -8.70 6.16
C VAL A 44 -2.34 -7.75 6.84
N LEU A 45 -2.06 -6.44 6.77
CA LEU A 45 -2.98 -5.38 7.15
C LEU A 45 -3.58 -4.74 5.90
N LEU A 46 -4.90 -4.81 5.79
CA LEU A 46 -5.71 -4.08 4.82
C LEU A 46 -6.29 -2.85 5.51
N ALA A 47 -5.72 -1.68 5.24
CA ALA A 47 -6.20 -0.41 5.77
C ALA A 47 -7.04 0.31 4.70
N VAL A 48 -8.35 0.32 4.89
CA VAL A 48 -9.32 0.90 3.97
C VAL A 48 -9.69 2.30 4.47
N TRP A 49 -9.40 3.32 3.66
CA TRP A 49 -9.62 4.73 3.98
C TRP A 49 -11.06 5.19 3.66
N THR A 50 -12.04 4.46 4.19
CA THR A 50 -13.47 4.78 4.18
C THR A 50 -13.86 5.61 5.40
N ASP A 51 -15.12 6.05 5.44
CA ASP A 51 -15.72 6.66 6.64
C ASP A 51 -16.98 5.84 7.00
N PRO A 52 -16.97 5.09 8.11
CA PRO A 52 -15.86 4.95 9.07
C PRO A 52 -14.64 4.20 8.47
N PRO A 53 -13.42 4.46 8.98
CA PRO A 53 -12.23 3.73 8.54
C PRO A 53 -12.31 2.27 8.96
N LEU A 54 -11.80 1.38 8.11
CA LEU A 54 -11.80 -0.07 8.35
C LEU A 54 -10.38 -0.61 8.24
N ALA A 55 -9.97 -1.40 9.22
CA ALA A 55 -8.72 -2.15 9.19
C ALA A 55 -9.01 -3.64 9.41
N ILE A 56 -8.45 -4.48 8.52
CA ILE A 56 -8.53 -5.94 8.64
C ILE A 56 -7.10 -6.47 8.73
N THR A 57 -6.79 -7.19 9.81
CA THR A 57 -5.52 -7.90 9.95
C THR A 57 -5.76 -9.39 9.78
N ILE A 58 -4.97 -10.02 8.91
CA ILE A 58 -5.01 -11.46 8.66
C ILE A 58 -3.67 -12.04 9.07
N GLU A 59 -3.67 -12.97 10.02
CA GLU A 59 -2.47 -13.69 10.47
C GLU A 59 -2.45 -15.08 9.85
N ASN A 60 -1.78 -15.21 8.71
CA ASN A 60 -1.65 -16.47 7.99
C ASN A 60 -0.48 -16.39 7.01
N GLU A 61 0.45 -17.35 7.11
CA GLU A 61 1.67 -17.36 6.30
C GLU A 61 1.40 -17.48 4.79
N SER A 62 0.48 -18.37 4.39
CA SER A 62 0.15 -18.58 2.97
C SER A 62 -0.46 -17.32 2.34
N ILE A 63 -1.33 -16.64 3.08
CA ILE A 63 -1.92 -15.37 2.65
C ILE A 63 -0.84 -14.27 2.58
N ALA A 64 0.01 -14.14 3.59
CA ALA A 64 1.09 -13.16 3.59
C ALA A 64 2.06 -13.36 2.41
N ASN A 65 2.43 -14.62 2.12
CA ASN A 65 3.26 -14.97 0.97
C ASN A 65 2.58 -14.63 -0.36
N SER A 66 1.26 -14.86 -0.48
CA SER A 66 0.49 -14.51 -1.68
C SER A 66 0.47 -13.00 -1.93
N PHE A 67 0.20 -12.19 -0.89
CA PHE A 67 0.25 -10.73 -1.00
C PHE A 67 1.66 -10.20 -1.25
N LYS A 68 2.70 -10.83 -0.68
CA LYS A 68 4.10 -10.51 -0.98
C LYS A 68 4.42 -10.75 -2.45
N ALA A 69 3.96 -11.86 -3.04
CA ALA A 69 4.13 -12.14 -4.46
C ALA A 69 3.44 -11.06 -5.33
N LEU A 70 2.20 -10.68 -4.99
CA LEU A 70 1.48 -9.59 -5.66
C LEU A 70 2.23 -8.25 -5.55
N PHE A 71 2.75 -7.92 -4.36
CA PHE A 71 3.59 -6.74 -4.16
C PHE A 71 4.83 -6.78 -5.06
N GLN A 72 5.53 -7.91 -5.17
CA GLN A 72 6.71 -8.04 -6.02
C GLN A 72 6.40 -7.86 -7.52
N LEU A 73 5.24 -8.32 -7.98
CA LEU A 73 4.78 -8.06 -9.36
C LEU A 73 4.62 -6.56 -9.62
N MET A 74 3.94 -5.85 -8.72
CA MET A 74 3.80 -4.38 -8.81
C MET A 74 5.14 -3.65 -8.63
N TRP A 75 6.02 -4.16 -7.77
CA TRP A 75 7.32 -3.56 -7.51
C TRP A 75 8.21 -3.57 -8.75
N LYS A 76 8.15 -4.65 -9.55
CA LYS A 76 8.88 -4.78 -10.81
C LYS A 76 8.40 -3.79 -11.87
N SER A 77 7.10 -3.48 -11.92
CA SER A 77 6.54 -2.50 -12.87
C SER A 77 6.66 -1.05 -12.39
N GLY A 78 6.89 -0.82 -11.09
CA GLY A 78 7.03 0.50 -10.52
C GLY A 78 8.33 1.22 -10.92
N LYS A 79 8.22 2.55 -11.13
CA LYS A 79 9.35 3.45 -11.41
C LYS A 79 9.89 4.07 -10.11
N ARG A 80 11.19 4.36 -10.03
CA ARG A 80 11.83 4.99 -8.86
C ARG A 80 11.45 6.46 -8.69
#